data_AF-A0A7W0MGL6-F1
#
_entry.id   AF-A0A7W0MGL6-F1
#
_cell.length_a   1.000
_cell.length_b   1.000
_cell.length_c   1.000
_cell.angle_alpha   90.00
_cell.angle_beta   90.00
_cell.angle_gamma   90.00
#
_symmetry.space_group_name_H-M   'P 1'
#
loop_
_entity.id
_entity.type
_entity.pdbx_description
1 polymer ?
#
loop_
_entity_poly.entity_id
_entity_poly.type
_entity_poly.pdbx_seq_one_letter_code
_entity_poly.pdbx_strand_id
1 'polypeptide(L)'
;AIGGLSVGEEKSVMYEVIERLAPRMPAEQPRYLMGVGTPEDLLEAVARGVDMFDCVLPTRNGRTGQAFTSRGKLNIKNARWTTDGRPLDESCECSVCRRYSRAYLRHLTQAGEMLASILLTHHNLAFFLDTMRRVRQAIRSDNFMRFRREFSEQINSGLE
;
A
#
# COMPACT_ATOMS: atom_id res chain seq x y z
N ALA A 1 -0.71 -19.20 -10.78
CA ALA A 1 -0.02 -17.94 -10.43
C ALA A 1 0.40 -17.21 -11.72
N ILE A 2 0.59 -15.90 -11.64
CA ILE A 2 1.08 -15.00 -12.68
C ILE A 2 2.46 -14.52 -12.21
N GLY A 3 3.51 -15.07 -12.83
CA GLY A 3 4.90 -14.68 -12.59
C GLY A 3 5.51 -13.99 -13.81
N GLY A 4 6.75 -13.50 -13.67
CA GLY A 4 7.44 -12.78 -14.76
C GLY A 4 6.96 -11.33 -14.95
N LEU A 5 6.12 -10.84 -14.05
CA LEU A 5 5.72 -9.45 -13.88
C LEU A 5 6.34 -8.92 -12.58
N SER A 6 6.63 -7.64 -12.47
CA SER A 6 7.49 -7.00 -11.46
C SER A 6 9.00 -7.23 -11.64
N VAL A 7 9.46 -7.26 -12.89
CA VAL A 7 10.88 -7.40 -13.27
C VAL A 7 11.52 -6.10 -13.79
N GLY A 8 10.78 -5.00 -13.76
CA GLY A 8 11.25 -3.66 -14.17
C GLY A 8 10.56 -3.14 -15.44
N GLU A 9 9.52 -3.82 -15.90
CA GLU A 9 8.67 -3.37 -16.98
C GLU A 9 7.84 -2.13 -16.58
N GLU A 10 7.40 -1.39 -17.59
CA GLU A 10 6.46 -0.28 -17.41
C GLU A 10 5.12 -0.78 -16.84
N LYS A 11 4.49 0.01 -15.96
CA LYS A 11 3.21 -0.38 -15.35
C LYS A 11 2.13 -0.67 -16.39
N SER A 12 2.10 0.09 -17.48
CA SER A 12 1.15 -0.13 -18.59
C SER A 12 1.32 -1.52 -19.22
N VAL A 13 2.56 -1.98 -19.40
CA VAL A 13 2.88 -3.30 -19.93
C VAL A 13 2.43 -4.39 -18.96
N MET A 14 2.74 -4.24 -17.66
CA MET A 14 2.26 -5.16 -16.63
C MET A 14 0.73 -5.31 -16.67
N TYR A 15 0.02 -4.17 -16.72
CA TYR A 15 -1.45 -4.15 -16.79
C TYR A 15 -2.00 -4.81 -18.05
N GLU A 16 -1.40 -4.54 -19.21
CA GLU A 16 -1.79 -5.15 -20.49
C GLU A 16 -1.63 -6.68 -20.46
N VAL A 17 -0.52 -7.17 -19.89
CA VAL A 17 -0.28 -8.62 -19.79
C VAL A 17 -1.32 -9.27 -18.87
N ILE A 18 -1.62 -8.67 -17.72
CA ILE A 18 -2.65 -9.21 -16.79
C ILE A 18 -4.01 -9.24 -17.48
N GLU A 19 -4.41 -8.17 -18.16
CA GLU A 19 -5.70 -8.07 -18.86
C GLU A 19 -5.87 -9.13 -19.95
N ARG A 20 -4.78 -9.48 -20.65
CA ARG A 20 -4.79 -10.58 -21.63
C ARG A 20 -4.75 -11.95 -20.97
N LEU A 21 -4.00 -12.13 -19.89
CA LEU A 21 -3.78 -13.44 -19.29
C LEU A 21 -4.93 -13.89 -18.39
N ALA A 22 -5.44 -13.01 -17.52
CA ALA A 22 -6.40 -13.37 -16.49
C ALA A 22 -7.70 -14.04 -17.01
N PRO A 23 -8.31 -13.58 -18.12
CA PRO A 23 -9.49 -14.24 -18.70
C PRO A 23 -9.22 -15.63 -19.28
N ARG A 24 -7.96 -15.97 -19.57
CA ARG A 24 -7.54 -17.28 -20.11
C ARG A 24 -7.20 -18.28 -19.01
N MET A 25 -7.11 -17.84 -17.76
CA MET A 25 -6.89 -18.72 -16.61
C MET A 25 -8.22 -19.35 -16.15
N PRO A 26 -8.19 -20.56 -15.55
CA PRO A 26 -9.40 -21.23 -15.06
C PRO A 26 -10.26 -20.33 -14.16
N ALA A 27 -11.56 -20.21 -14.45
CA ALA A 27 -12.48 -19.30 -13.75
C ALA A 27 -12.61 -19.62 -12.25
N GLU A 28 -12.67 -20.90 -11.91
CA GLU A 28 -12.90 -21.41 -10.55
C GLU A 28 -11.61 -21.52 -9.70
N GLN A 29 -10.48 -20.97 -10.18
CA GLN A 29 -9.21 -21.01 -9.46
C GLN A 29 -8.68 -19.60 -9.15
N PRO A 30 -8.07 -19.40 -7.98
CA PRO A 30 -7.53 -18.10 -7.60
C PRO A 30 -6.33 -17.71 -8.48
N ARG A 31 -6.28 -16.43 -8.86
CA ARG A 31 -5.20 -15.82 -9.63
C ARG A 31 -4.27 -15.06 -8.71
N TYR A 32 -3.07 -15.59 -8.52
CA TYR A 32 -2.03 -15.01 -7.67
C TYR A 32 -0.99 -14.26 -8.51
N LEU A 33 -0.87 -12.94 -8.31
CA LEU A 33 0.15 -12.09 -8.93
C LEU A 33 1.37 -11.95 -8.00
N MET A 34 2.52 -12.42 -8.46
CA MET A 34 3.73 -12.53 -7.64
C MET A 34 4.54 -11.24 -7.63
N GLY A 35 4.97 -10.79 -6.45
CA GLY A 35 5.96 -9.71 -6.29
C GLY A 35 5.47 -8.27 -6.52
N VAL A 36 4.22 -8.06 -6.92
CA VAL A 36 3.61 -6.74 -7.17
C VAL A 36 2.98 -6.19 -5.89
N GLY A 37 3.17 -4.90 -5.60
CA GLY A 37 2.54 -4.37 -4.39
C GLY A 37 2.68 -2.89 -4.09
N THR A 38 2.57 -1.97 -5.04
CA THR A 38 2.11 -0.62 -4.65
C THR A 38 0.59 -0.66 -4.46
N PRO A 39 0.01 0.15 -3.54
CA PRO A 39 -1.44 0.13 -3.32
C PRO A 39 -2.25 0.35 -4.60
N GLU A 40 -1.77 1.23 -5.49
CA GLU A 40 -2.36 1.48 -6.80
C GLU A 40 -2.32 0.24 -7.70
N ASP A 41 -1.18 -0.48 -7.74
CA ASP A 41 -1.06 -1.70 -8.55
C ASP A 41 -1.98 -2.80 -8.05
N LEU A 42 -2.20 -2.91 -6.73
CA LEU A 42 -3.15 -3.88 -6.16
C LEU A 42 -4.56 -3.63 -6.68
N LEU A 43 -5.02 -2.38 -6.68
CA LEU A 43 -6.36 -2.03 -7.18
C LEU A 43 -6.49 -2.28 -8.68
N GLU A 44 -5.48 -1.91 -9.47
CA GLU A 44 -5.49 -2.12 -10.91
C GLU A 44 -5.43 -3.60 -11.29
N ALA A 45 -4.68 -4.42 -10.55
CA ALA A 45 -4.64 -5.85 -10.77
C ALA A 45 -5.96 -6.54 -10.35
N VAL A 46 -6.58 -6.13 -9.24
CA VAL A 46 -7.91 -6.63 -8.85
C VAL A 46 -8.95 -6.30 -9.91
N ALA A 47 -8.91 -5.08 -10.48
CA ALA A 47 -9.79 -4.69 -11.58
C ALA A 47 -9.65 -5.58 -12.83
N ARG A 48 -8.53 -6.30 -12.95
CA ARG A 48 -8.21 -7.23 -14.04
C ARG A 48 -8.33 -8.70 -13.62
N GLY A 49 -8.94 -8.97 -12.47
CA GLY A 49 -9.28 -10.32 -12.01
C GLY A 49 -8.21 -11.01 -11.15
N VAL A 50 -7.23 -10.29 -10.61
CA VAL A 50 -6.26 -10.88 -9.68
C VAL A 50 -6.83 -10.96 -8.26
N ASP A 51 -6.60 -12.10 -7.59
CA ASP A 51 -7.19 -12.44 -6.29
C ASP A 51 -6.17 -12.39 -5.13
N MET A 52 -4.91 -12.70 -5.41
CA MET A 52 -3.86 -12.84 -4.39
C MET A 52 -2.58 -12.09 -4.79
N PHE A 53 -1.84 -11.64 -3.78
CA PHE A 53 -0.65 -10.81 -3.93
C PHE A 53 0.38 -11.12 -2.85
N ASP A 54 1.64 -10.89 -3.17
CA ASP A 54 2.73 -10.77 -2.20
C ASP A 54 3.69 -9.65 -2.63
N CYS A 55 4.26 -8.95 -1.66
CA CYS A 55 5.33 -7.99 -1.95
C CYS A 55 6.11 -7.67 -0.69
N VAL A 56 7.43 -7.49 -0.84
CA VAL A 56 8.29 -7.03 0.26
C VAL A 56 8.12 -5.53 0.56
N LEU A 57 7.47 -4.78 -0.33
CA LEU A 57 7.39 -3.32 -0.30
C LEU A 57 6.98 -2.73 1.07
N PRO A 58 5.89 -3.16 1.74
CA PRO A 58 5.48 -2.57 3.02
C PRO A 58 6.56 -2.72 4.09
N THR A 59 7.21 -3.89 4.18
CA THR A 59 8.22 -4.15 5.21
C THR A 59 9.55 -3.51 4.87
N ARG A 60 9.99 -3.59 3.60
CA ARG A 60 11.25 -2.97 3.13
C ARG A 60 11.21 -1.46 3.32
N ASN A 61 10.11 -0.82 2.92
CA ASN A 61 9.96 0.62 3.03
C ASN A 61 9.82 1.07 4.49
N GLY A 62 9.14 0.28 5.33
CA GLY A 62 9.06 0.55 6.76
C GLY A 62 10.45 0.64 7.40
N ARG A 63 11.33 -0.33 7.10
CA ARG A 63 12.73 -0.33 7.59
C ARG A 63 13.58 0.83 7.08
N THR A 64 13.29 1.34 5.88
CA THR A 64 14.05 2.47 5.30
C THR A 64 13.49 3.85 5.65
N GLY A 65 12.39 3.91 6.42
CA GLY A 65 11.80 5.17 6.89
C GLY A 65 10.66 5.70 6.02
N GLN A 66 10.12 4.92 5.09
CA GLN A 66 8.98 5.30 4.27
C GLN A 66 7.70 4.62 4.76
N ALA A 67 6.67 5.42 5.03
CA ALA A 67 5.34 4.94 5.39
C ALA A 67 4.30 5.25 4.31
N PHE A 68 3.32 4.36 4.16
CA PHE A 68 2.18 4.53 3.26
C PHE A 68 1.02 5.19 4.02
N THR A 69 0.32 6.11 3.37
CA THR A 69 -0.86 6.79 3.91
C THR A 69 -1.96 6.86 2.87
N SER A 70 -3.15 7.21 3.32
CA SER A 70 -4.30 7.53 2.49
C SER A 70 -4.04 8.66 1.49
N ARG A 71 -3.03 9.50 1.72
CA ARG A 71 -2.64 10.63 0.87
C ARG A 71 -1.26 10.44 0.21
N GLY A 72 -0.84 9.18 0.07
CA GLY A 72 0.41 8.83 -0.59
C GLY A 72 1.52 8.47 0.39
N LYS A 73 2.76 8.49 -0.08
CA LYS A 73 3.93 8.01 0.67
C LYS A 73 4.59 9.16 1.42
N LEU A 74 5.04 8.88 2.64
CA LEU A 74 5.76 9.84 3.48
C LEU A 74 7.15 9.29 3.81
N ASN A 75 8.18 10.13 3.73
CA ASN A 75 9.50 9.81 4.28
C ASN A 75 9.60 10.44 5.67
N ILE A 76 9.63 9.60 6.71
CA ILE A 76 9.59 10.05 8.11
C ILE A 76 10.87 10.80 8.51
N LYS A 77 11.97 10.63 7.76
CA LYS A 77 13.24 11.30 8.01
C LYS A 77 13.20 12.80 7.70
N ASN A 78 12.25 13.24 6.86
CA ASN A 78 12.14 14.64 6.43
C ASN A 78 12.04 15.60 7.63
N ALA A 79 12.77 16.71 7.56
CA ALA A 79 12.84 17.68 8.65
C ALA A 79 11.49 18.32 9.00
N ARG A 80 10.55 18.40 8.04
CA ARG A 80 9.19 18.95 8.26
C ARG A 80 8.39 18.21 9.33
N TRP A 81 8.76 16.97 9.66
CA TRP A 81 8.07 16.17 10.67
C TRP A 81 8.61 16.33 12.09
N THR A 82 9.63 17.16 12.31
CA THR A 82 10.34 17.26 13.61
C THR A 82 9.42 17.61 14.78
N THR A 83 8.40 18.41 14.53
CA THR A 83 7.42 18.88 15.53
C THR A 83 5.99 18.47 15.19
N ASP A 84 5.79 17.60 14.20
CA ASP A 84 4.46 17.17 13.77
C ASP A 84 3.85 16.18 14.77
N GLY A 85 2.89 16.66 15.56
CA GLY A 85 2.17 15.88 16.56
C GLY A 85 1.13 14.91 16.00
N ARG A 86 0.84 14.96 14.69
CA ARG A 86 -0.14 14.08 14.03
C ARG A 86 0.40 12.65 13.86
N PRO A 87 -0.47 11.63 13.72
CA PRO A 87 -0.04 10.28 13.38
C PRO A 87 0.50 10.18 11.95
N LEU A 88 1.06 9.02 11.55
CA LEU A 88 1.50 8.81 10.16
C LEU A 88 0.36 9.10 9.17
N ASP A 89 -0.84 8.61 9.47
CA ASP A 89 -2.05 8.80 8.68
C ASP A 89 -3.25 8.99 9.61
N GLU A 90 -3.94 10.12 9.49
CA GLU A 90 -5.11 10.46 10.32
C GLU A 90 -6.33 9.58 10.03
N SER A 91 -6.36 8.92 8.88
CA SER A 91 -7.40 7.94 8.53
C SER A 91 -7.06 6.52 8.96
N CYS A 92 -5.87 6.28 9.54
CA CYS A 92 -5.43 4.95 9.93
C CYS A 92 -5.70 4.67 11.41
N GLU A 93 -6.38 3.56 11.67
CA GLU A 93 -6.71 3.15 13.02
C GLU A 93 -5.72 2.13 13.64
N CYS A 94 -4.56 1.88 13.01
CA CYS A 94 -3.62 0.91 13.55
C CYS A 94 -3.06 1.33 14.92
N SER A 95 -2.56 0.38 15.69
CA SER A 95 -1.98 0.63 17.03
C SER A 95 -0.85 1.66 17.04
N VAL A 96 -0.14 1.83 15.91
CA VAL A 96 0.91 2.83 15.74
C VAL A 96 0.32 4.23 15.61
N CYS A 97 -0.62 4.44 14.69
CA CYS A 97 -1.28 5.73 14.49
C CYS A 97 -2.11 6.18 15.70
N ARG A 98 -2.63 5.24 16.51
CA ARG A 98 -3.33 5.58 17.76
C ARG A 98 -2.42 6.05 18.89
N ARG A 99 -1.10 5.84 18.81
CA ARG A 99 -0.17 6.02 19.95
C ARG A 99 1.00 6.96 19.68
N TYR A 100 1.49 7.02 18.44
CA TYR A 100 2.74 7.68 18.12
C TYR A 100 2.56 8.77 17.08
N SER A 101 3.18 9.93 17.33
CA SER A 101 3.24 11.03 16.39
C SER A 101 4.34 10.83 15.34
N ARG A 102 4.23 11.56 14.23
CA ARG A 102 5.30 11.65 13.22
C ARG A 102 6.60 12.17 13.82
N ALA A 103 6.54 13.16 14.71
CA ALA A 103 7.70 13.68 15.43
C ALA A 103 8.44 12.60 16.23
N TYR A 104 7.70 11.79 16.98
CA TYR A 104 8.30 10.70 17.77
C TYR A 104 8.92 9.62 16.88
N LEU A 105 8.20 9.19 15.84
CA LEU A 105 8.69 8.19 14.90
C LEU A 105 9.91 8.69 14.11
N ARG A 106 9.94 9.98 13.74
CA ARG A 106 11.12 10.62 13.16
C ARG A 106 12.29 10.59 14.14
N HIS A 107 12.08 10.98 15.39
CA HIS A 107 13.12 10.97 16.42
C HIS A 107 13.74 9.57 16.54
N LEU A 108 12.93 8.52 16.70
CA LEU A 108 13.42 7.14 16.74
C LEU A 108 14.21 6.76 15.48
N THR A 109 13.71 7.17 14.31
CA THR A 109 14.37 6.88 13.02
C THR A 109 15.74 7.57 12.91
N GLN A 110 15.85 8.81 13.37
CA GLN A 110 17.12 9.57 13.37
C GLN A 110 18.11 9.05 14.42
N ALA A 111 17.59 8.56 15.54
CA ALA A 111 18.40 7.92 16.59
C ALA A 111 18.92 6.51 16.19
N GLY A 112 18.47 5.95 15.08
CA GLY A 112 18.86 4.59 14.66
C GLY A 112 18.19 3.48 15.49
N GLU A 113 17.10 3.80 16.20
CA GLU A 113 16.40 2.86 17.07
C GLU A 113 15.64 1.79 16.26
N MET A 114 15.83 0.51 16.62
CA MET A 114 15.17 -0.61 15.96
C MET A 114 13.64 -0.51 16.05
N LEU A 115 13.13 0.12 17.11
CA LEU A 115 11.71 0.37 17.31
C LEU A 115 11.09 1.16 16.17
N ALA A 116 11.82 2.09 15.54
CA ALA A 116 11.31 2.83 14.38
C ALA A 116 10.94 1.87 13.23
N SER A 117 11.85 0.93 12.91
CA SER A 117 11.64 -0.05 11.84
C SER A 117 10.46 -0.98 12.13
N ILE A 118 10.29 -1.39 13.39
CA ILE A 118 9.18 -2.24 13.85
C ILE A 118 7.85 -1.51 13.69
N LEU A 119 7.75 -0.28 14.21
CA LEU A 119 6.52 0.51 14.17
C LEU A 119 6.12 0.89 12.73
N LEU A 120 7.08 1.33 11.90
CA LEU A 120 6.78 1.68 10.50
C LEU A 120 6.39 0.44 9.68
N THR A 121 7.02 -0.71 9.93
CA THR A 121 6.62 -1.98 9.29
C THR A 121 5.21 -2.39 9.71
N HIS A 122 4.89 -2.32 11.00
CA HIS A 122 3.55 -2.62 11.50
C HIS A 122 2.50 -1.71 10.86
N HIS A 123 2.75 -0.40 10.82
CA HIS A 123 1.86 0.56 10.15
C HIS A 123 1.65 0.22 8.68
N ASN A 124 2.72 -0.01 7.93
CA ASN A 124 2.62 -0.32 6.50
C ASN A 124 1.85 -1.61 6.24
N LEU A 125 2.08 -2.68 7.02
CA LEU A 125 1.30 -3.91 6.90
C LEU A 125 -0.18 -3.67 7.20
N ALA A 126 -0.50 -2.92 8.27
CA ALA A 126 -1.86 -2.57 8.60
C ALA A 126 -2.54 -1.78 7.48
N PHE A 127 -1.85 -0.81 6.87
CA PHE A 127 -2.34 -0.03 5.74
C PHE A 127 -2.68 -0.90 4.53
N PHE A 128 -1.80 -1.85 4.18
CA PHE A 128 -2.02 -2.76 3.06
C PHE A 128 -3.19 -3.73 3.30
N LEU A 129 -3.26 -4.30 4.51
CA LEU A 129 -4.35 -5.19 4.90
C LEU A 129 -5.69 -4.47 4.92
N ASP A 130 -5.73 -3.22 5.40
CA ASP A 130 -6.93 -2.39 5.38
C ASP A 130 -7.34 -1.99 3.95
N THR A 131 -6.37 -1.64 3.10
CA THR A 131 -6.61 -1.38 1.67
C THR A 131 -7.31 -2.57 1.02
N MET A 132 -6.79 -3.79 1.20
CA MET A 132 -7.42 -5.00 0.66
C MET A 132 -8.77 -5.32 1.31
N ARG A 133 -8.98 -4.97 2.59
CA ARG A 133 -10.30 -5.05 3.24
C ARG A 133 -11.32 -4.13 2.58
N ARG A 134 -10.94 -2.87 2.31
CA ARG A 134 -11.78 -1.88 1.62
C ARG A 134 -12.08 -2.28 0.18
N VAL A 135 -11.09 -2.80 -0.55
CA VAL A 135 -11.29 -3.37 -1.90
C VAL A 135 -12.34 -4.47 -1.89
N ARG A 136 -12.22 -5.46 -1.00
CA ARG A 136 -13.22 -6.55 -0.89
C ARG A 136 -14.61 -6.02 -0.54
N GLN A 137 -14.69 -5.01 0.33
CA GLN A 137 -15.97 -4.38 0.69
C GLN A 137 -16.60 -3.68 -0.51
N ALA A 138 -15.83 -2.93 -1.29
CA ALA A 138 -16.31 -2.22 -2.48
C ALA A 138 -16.80 -3.17 -3.58
N ILE A 139 -16.15 -4.33 -3.75
CA ILE A 139 -16.62 -5.37 -4.68
C ILE A 139 -17.96 -5.94 -4.22
N ARG A 140 -18.08 -6.29 -2.94
CA ARG A 140 -19.33 -6.85 -2.37
C ARG A 140 -20.51 -5.88 -2.42
N SER A 141 -20.24 -4.58 -2.41
CA SER A 141 -21.26 -3.53 -2.49
C SER A 141 -21.49 -2.99 -3.90
N ASP A 142 -20.99 -3.68 -4.94
CA ASP A 142 -21.07 -3.27 -6.35
C ASP A 142 -20.61 -1.82 -6.63
N ASN A 143 -19.61 -1.36 -5.88
CA ASN A 143 -19.11 0.02 -5.91
C ASN A 143 -17.61 0.11 -6.20
N PHE A 144 -17.00 -0.98 -6.67
CA PHE A 144 -15.55 -1.08 -6.86
C PHE A 144 -15.00 -0.03 -7.85
N MET A 145 -15.70 0.21 -8.97
CA MET A 145 -15.23 1.16 -9.98
C MET A 145 -15.18 2.61 -9.47
N ARG A 146 -16.13 3.01 -8.63
CA ARG A 146 -16.14 4.31 -7.97
C ARG A 146 -15.03 4.37 -6.91
N PHE A 147 -14.96 3.35 -6.04
CA PHE A 147 -13.91 3.23 -5.03
C PHE A 147 -12.51 3.34 -5.64
N ARG A 148 -12.28 2.70 -6.79
CA ARG A 148 -10.99 2.75 -7.49
C ARG A 148 -10.61 4.16 -7.92
N ARG A 149 -11.54 4.94 -8.47
CA ARG A 149 -11.27 6.34 -8.85
C ARG A 149 -10.97 7.20 -7.62
N GLU A 150 -11.86 7.15 -6.62
CA GLU A 150 -11.71 7.93 -5.39
C GLU A 150 -10.40 7.59 -4.66
N PHE A 151 -10.02 6.31 -4.61
CA PHE A 151 -8.76 5.88 -4.01
C PHE A 151 -7.54 6.45 -4.76
N SER A 152 -7.55 6.37 -6.10
CA SER A 152 -6.46 6.91 -6.93
C SER A 152 -6.34 8.43 -6.82
N GLU A 153 -7.45 9.15 -6.69
CA GLU A 153 -7.43 10.61 -6.44
C GLU A 153 -6.87 10.90 -5.04
N GLN A 154 -7.34 10.17 -4.02
CA GLN A 154 -6.94 10.38 -2.63
C GLN A 154 -5.44 10.12 -2.42
N ILE A 155 -4.92 8.99 -2.91
CA ILE A 155 -3.52 8.60 -2.68
C ILE A 155 -2.53 9.55 -3.39
N ASN A 156 -2.98 10.24 -4.44
CA ASN A 156 -2.20 11.22 -5.18
C ASN A 156 -2.37 12.67 -4.67
N SER A 157 -3.21 12.90 -3.66
CA SER A 157 -3.47 14.26 -3.14
C SER A 157 -2.25 14.86 -2.42
N GLY A 158 -1.31 14.04 -1.98
CA GLY A 158 -0.14 14.47 -1.22
C GLY A 158 -0.44 14.81 0.24
N LEU A 159 0.63 14.87 1.03
CA LEU A 159 0.60 15.25 2.44
C LEU A 159 1.01 16.72 2.59
N GLU A 160 0.10 17.52 3.12
CA GLU A 160 0.32 18.90 3.60
C GLU A 160 1.28 18.92 4.82
#